data_AF-H0S852-F1
#
_entry.id   AF-H0S852-F1
#
_cell.length_a   1.000
_cell.length_b   1.000
_cell.length_c   1.000
_cell.angle_alpha   90.00
_cell.angle_beta   90.00
_cell.angle_gamma   90.00
#
_symmetry.space_group_name_H-M   'P 1'
#
loop_
_entity.id
_entity.type
_entity.pdbx_description
1 polymer ?
#
loop_
_entity_poly.entity_id
_entity_poly.type
_entity_poly.pdbx_seq_one_letter_code
_entity_poly.pdbx_strand_id
1 'polypeptide(L)'
;MAGAACGVFVGAHVGSSVPWLTTQGFLLLMMLSGAFGFYLGIDTPQIPFHPHEEGTPAENKIDAAEFLSAVGTFLATLTAFFAVGIIILREDPHIVWTSLIMAGWVIGVVMQIVAGAIARMRR
;
A
#
# COMPACT_ATOMS: atom_id res chain seq x y z
N MET A 1 -10.79 -6.21 0.61
CA MET A 1 -11.34 -5.55 -0.60
C MET A 1 -10.82 -4.13 -0.82
N ALA A 2 -10.53 -3.32 0.22
CA ALA A 2 -10.05 -1.94 0.06
C ALA A 2 -8.81 -1.81 -0.84
N GLY A 3 -7.75 -2.58 -0.58
CA GLY A 3 -6.52 -2.52 -1.38
C GLY A 3 -6.73 -2.83 -2.87
N ALA A 4 -7.62 -3.78 -3.19
CA ALA A 4 -7.97 -4.11 -4.57
C ALA A 4 -8.65 -2.92 -5.28
N ALA A 5 -9.61 -2.28 -4.62
CA ALA A 5 -10.29 -1.11 -5.17
C ALA A 5 -9.33 0.08 -5.35
N CYS A 6 -8.49 0.35 -4.34
CA CYS A 6 -7.44 1.38 -4.43
C CYS A 6 -6.52 1.13 -5.64
N GLY A 7 -6.11 -0.12 -5.86
CA GLY A 7 -5.26 -0.49 -6.99
C GLY A 7 -5.94 -0.30 -8.33
N VAL A 8 -7.24 -0.58 -8.42
CA VAL A 8 -8.02 -0.30 -9.64
C VAL A 8 -8.05 1.19 -9.95
N PHE A 9 -8.26 2.08 -8.96
CA PHE A 9 -8.28 3.52 -9.21
C PHE A 9 -6.92 4.07 -9.63
N VAL A 10 -5.85 3.65 -8.96
CA VAL A 10 -4.49 4.03 -9.37
C VAL A 10 -4.18 3.50 -10.77
N GLY A 11 -4.50 2.24 -11.03
CA GLY A 11 -4.31 1.62 -12.35
C GLY A 11 -5.14 2.29 -13.44
N ALA A 12 -6.38 2.69 -13.16
CA ALA A 12 -7.23 3.39 -14.11
C ALA A 12 -6.63 4.75 -14.46
N HIS A 13 -6.18 5.51 -13.46
CA HIS A 13 -5.53 6.81 -13.66
C HIS A 13 -4.22 6.69 -14.46
N VAL A 14 -3.34 5.76 -14.07
CA VAL A 14 -2.04 5.58 -14.75
C VAL A 14 -2.21 5.01 -16.16
N GLY A 15 -3.13 4.05 -16.31
CA GLY A 15 -3.44 3.40 -17.58
C GLY A 15 -4.12 4.32 -18.58
N SER A 16 -4.86 5.34 -18.13
CA SER A 16 -5.40 6.37 -19.03
C SER A 16 -4.34 7.36 -19.50
N SER A 17 -3.31 7.60 -18.70
CA SER A 17 -2.24 8.57 -19.01
C SER A 17 -1.09 7.97 -19.81
N VAL A 18 -0.93 6.64 -19.82
CA VAL A 18 0.19 5.94 -20.48
C VAL A 18 -0.35 4.87 -21.43
N PRO A 19 -0.29 5.07 -22.76
CA PRO A 19 -0.92 4.17 -23.74
C PRO A 19 -0.49 2.70 -23.66
N TRP A 20 0.76 2.44 -23.25
CA TRP A 20 1.28 1.08 -23.12
C TRP A 20 0.73 0.33 -21.89
N LEU A 21 0.20 1.07 -20.91
CA LEU A 21 -0.39 0.52 -19.69
C LEU A 21 -1.91 0.41 -19.79
N THR A 22 -2.52 0.85 -20.89
CA THR A 22 -3.98 0.75 -21.15
C THR A 22 -4.40 -0.69 -21.48
N THR A 23 -4.21 -1.62 -20.54
CA THR A 23 -4.52 -3.04 -20.73
C THR A 23 -5.30 -3.60 -19.55
N GLN A 24 -6.16 -4.59 -19.82
CA GLN A 24 -6.85 -5.34 -18.77
C GLN A 24 -5.85 -6.03 -17.83
N GLY A 25 -4.74 -6.55 -18.38
CA GLY A 25 -3.68 -7.19 -17.60
C GLY A 25 -3.04 -6.24 -16.59
N PHE A 26 -2.77 -4.99 -16.99
CA PHE A 26 -2.26 -3.96 -16.07
C PHE A 26 -3.25 -3.66 -14.93
N LEU A 27 -4.52 -3.46 -15.24
CA LEU A 27 -5.55 -3.21 -14.22
C LEU A 27 -5.70 -4.38 -13.24
N LEU A 28 -5.69 -5.62 -13.76
CA LEU A 28 -5.72 -6.82 -12.93
C LEU A 28 -4.48 -6.92 -12.03
N LEU A 29 -3.30 -6.61 -12.55
CA LEU A 29 -2.06 -6.59 -11.77
C LEU A 29 -2.13 -5.54 -10.65
N MET A 30 -2.64 -4.34 -10.94
CA MET A 30 -2.81 -3.28 -9.95
C MET A 30 -3.82 -3.68 -8.86
N MET A 31 -4.93 -4.30 -9.26
CA MET A 31 -5.93 -4.84 -8.33
C MET A 31 -5.34 -5.93 -7.42
N LEU A 32 -4.63 -6.91 -8.01
CA LEU A 32 -4.05 -8.02 -7.27
C LEU A 32 -2.92 -7.55 -6.35
N SER A 33 -2.03 -6.68 -6.83
CA SER A 33 -0.95 -6.14 -6.00
C SER A 33 -1.48 -5.37 -4.79
N GLY A 34 -2.53 -4.56 -4.96
CA GLY A 34 -3.21 -3.90 -3.85
C GLY A 34 -3.92 -4.88 -2.90
N ALA A 35 -4.54 -5.93 -3.43
CA ALA A 35 -5.18 -6.96 -2.61
C ALA A 35 -4.15 -7.70 -1.74
N PHE A 36 -3.04 -8.15 -2.33
CA PHE A 36 -1.96 -8.82 -1.63
C PHE A 36 -1.27 -7.88 -0.65
N GLY A 37 -0.90 -6.66 -1.05
CA GLY A 37 -0.26 -5.68 -0.17
C GLY A 37 -1.09 -5.42 1.09
N PHE A 38 -2.38 -5.11 0.94
CA PHE A 38 -3.23 -4.81 2.09
C PHE A 38 -3.49 -6.05 2.95
N TYR A 39 -3.63 -7.23 2.35
CA TYR A 39 -3.76 -8.48 3.12
C TYR A 39 -2.49 -8.75 3.94
N LEU A 40 -1.32 -8.65 3.32
CA LEU A 40 -0.05 -8.91 4.01
C LEU A 40 0.28 -7.84 5.04
N GLY A 41 -0.03 -6.58 4.76
CA GLY A 41 0.28 -5.44 5.61
C GLY A 41 -0.69 -5.27 6.77
N ILE A 42 -2.00 -5.32 6.54
CA ILE A 42 -2.98 -5.09 7.62
C ILE A 42 -3.04 -6.31 8.54
N ASP A 43 -2.92 -7.52 8.00
CA ASP A 43 -2.87 -8.75 8.79
C ASP A 43 -1.43 -9.10 9.23
N THR A 44 -0.54 -8.12 9.37
CA THR A 44 0.75 -8.36 10.02
C THR A 44 0.49 -8.86 11.45
N PRO A 45 0.99 -10.05 11.83
CA PRO A 45 0.72 -10.62 13.15
C PRO A 45 1.20 -9.66 14.23
N GLN A 46 0.25 -9.09 14.98
CA GLN A 46 0.56 -8.22 16.10
C GLN A 46 1.25 -9.05 17.16
N ILE A 47 2.44 -8.64 17.60
CA ILE A 47 3.07 -9.22 18.77
C ILE A 47 2.15 -8.85 19.95
N PRO A 48 1.54 -9.82 20.66
CA PRO A 48 0.72 -9.50 21.81
C PRO A 48 1.59 -8.72 22.79
N PHE A 49 1.19 -7.48 23.09
CA PHE A 49 1.67 -6.79 24.27
C PHE A 49 1.41 -7.73 25.44
N HIS A 50 2.46 -8.38 25.95
CA HIS A 50 2.33 -9.16 27.17
C HIS A 50 1.81 -8.19 28.25
N PRO A 51 0.77 -8.59 29.01
CA PRO A 51 0.27 -7.75 30.09
C PRO A 51 1.43 -7.46 31.03
N HIS A 52 1.57 -6.18 31.41
CA HIS A 52 2.52 -5.68 32.39
C HIS A 52 2.79 -6.68 33.52
N GLU A 53 3.91 -7.41 33.46
CA GLU A 53 4.59 -7.84 34.67
C GLU A 53 5.39 -6.63 35.16
N GLU A 54 4.96 -6.10 36.29
CA GLU A 54 5.61 -5.02 37.02
C GLU A 54 7.07 -5.42 37.32
N GLY A 55 8.04 -4.96 36.51
CA GLY A 55 9.45 -5.07 36.89
C GLY A 55 10.50 -5.15 35.78
N THR A 56 10.15 -5.45 34.53
CA THR A 56 11.14 -5.47 33.43
C THR A 56 11.02 -4.24 32.55
N PRO A 57 12.13 -3.59 32.13
CA PRO A 57 12.05 -2.45 31.22
C PRO A 57 11.40 -2.96 29.94
N ALA A 58 10.16 -2.54 29.69
CA ALA A 58 9.46 -2.80 28.46
C ALA A 58 10.36 -2.32 27.33
N GLU A 59 10.94 -3.26 26.58
CA GLU A 59 11.71 -2.95 25.40
C GLU A 59 10.70 -2.42 24.37
N ASN A 60 10.47 -1.12 24.44
CA ASN A 60 9.52 -0.35 23.63
C ASN A 60 10.08 -0.21 22.19
N LYS A 61 10.54 -1.33 21.63
CA LYS A 61 11.01 -1.42 20.25
C LYS A 61 9.78 -1.44 19.37
N ILE A 62 9.46 -0.28 18.81
CA ILE A 62 8.55 -0.13 17.69
C ILE A 62 8.82 -1.29 16.72
N ASP A 63 7.83 -2.14 16.48
CA ASP A 63 8.01 -3.21 15.51
C ASP A 63 8.16 -2.55 14.13
N ALA A 64 9.38 -2.58 13.62
CA ALA A 64 9.70 -2.02 12.32
C ALA A 64 8.78 -2.60 11.23
N ALA A 65 8.29 -3.84 11.38
CA ALA A 65 7.32 -4.42 10.45
C ALA A 65 5.96 -3.73 10.52
N GLU A 66 5.44 -3.47 11.72
CA GLU A 66 4.18 -2.74 11.91
C GLU A 66 4.28 -1.30 11.40
N PHE A 67 5.36 -0.60 11.73
CA PHE A 67 5.59 0.76 11.24
C PHE A 67 5.69 0.80 9.71
N LEU A 68 6.46 -0.11 9.12
CA LEU A 68 6.61 -0.20 7.66
C LEU A 68 5.28 -0.51 6.97
N SER A 69 4.45 -1.38 7.57
CA SER A 69 3.10 -1.67 7.07
C SER A 69 2.18 -0.46 7.15
N ALA A 70 2.19 0.28 8.28
CA ALA A 70 1.37 1.47 8.47
C ALA A 70 1.74 2.57 7.46
N VAL A 71 3.04 2.84 7.29
CA VAL A 71 3.55 3.80 6.30
C VAL A 71 3.20 3.35 4.89
N GLY A 72 3.37 2.05 4.57
CA GLY A 72 3.02 1.51 3.26
C GLY A 72 1.53 1.66 2.95
N THR A 73 0.67 1.39 3.93
CA THR A 73 -0.78 1.56 3.80
C THR A 73 -1.17 3.01 3.62
N PHE A 74 -0.57 3.92 4.38
CA PHE A 74 -0.79 5.35 4.23
C PHE A 74 -0.39 5.84 2.83
N LEU A 75 0.79 5.45 2.34
CA LEU A 75 1.27 5.87 1.02
C LEU A 75 0.40 5.30 -0.11
N ALA A 76 0.01 4.02 -0.03
CA ALA A 76 -0.86 3.39 -1.02
C ALA A 76 -2.28 4.00 -1.05
N THR A 77 -2.85 4.29 0.13
CA THR A 77 -4.17 4.94 0.21
C THR A 77 -4.13 6.40 -0.23
N LEU A 78 -3.06 7.14 0.09
CA LEU A 78 -2.88 8.53 -0.34
C LEU A 78 -2.78 8.65 -1.86
N THR A 79 -2.00 7.78 -2.50
CA THR A 79 -1.91 7.74 -3.97
C THR A 79 -3.23 7.35 -4.63
N ALA A 80 -3.97 6.41 -4.04
CA ALA A 80 -5.32 6.07 -4.49
C ALA A 80 -6.31 7.24 -4.32
N PHE A 81 -6.21 8.01 -3.22
CA PHE A 81 -7.04 9.20 -3.01
C PHE A 81 -6.80 10.24 -4.11
N PHE A 82 -5.54 10.55 -4.45
CA PHE A 82 -5.23 11.46 -5.54
C PHE A 82 -5.69 10.93 -6.90
N ALA A 83 -5.50 9.64 -7.17
CA ALA A 83 -5.99 9.02 -8.41
C ALA A 83 -7.51 9.18 -8.55
N VAL A 84 -8.28 8.91 -7.49
CA VAL A 84 -9.73 9.11 -7.46
C VAL A 84 -10.08 10.58 -7.69
N GLY A 85 -9.40 11.50 -7.01
CA GLY A 85 -9.62 12.94 -7.16
C GLY A 85 -9.43 13.40 -8.60
N ILE A 86 -8.34 12.99 -9.25
CA ILE A 86 -8.06 13.31 -10.66
C ILE A 86 -9.16 12.76 -11.58
N ILE A 87 -9.57 11.50 -11.38
CA ILE A 87 -10.62 10.87 -12.18
C ILE A 87 -11.95 11.62 -12.02
N ILE A 88 -12.35 11.93 -10.78
CA ILE A 88 -13.64 12.57 -10.49
C ILE A 88 -13.67 14.02 -11.00
N LEU A 89 -12.57 14.76 -10.79
CA LEU A 89 -12.45 16.14 -11.23
C LEU A 89 -12.16 16.27 -12.74
N ARG A 90 -11.89 15.15 -13.42
CA ARG A 90 -11.51 15.08 -14.85
C ARG A 90 -10.31 15.99 -15.17
N GLU A 91 -9.32 15.97 -14.28
CA GLU A 91 -8.07 16.70 -14.48
C GLU A 91 -7.18 15.94 -15.47
N ASP A 92 -6.42 16.67 -16.30
CA ASP A 92 -5.39 16.11 -17.19
C ASP A 92 -3.99 16.38 -16.61
N PRO A 93 -3.55 15.60 -15.60
CA PRO A 93 -2.33 15.88 -14.89
C PRO A 93 -1.10 15.61 -15.75
N HIS A 94 -0.08 16.43 -15.54
CA HIS A 94 1.23 16.24 -16.16
C HIS A 94 1.80 14.84 -15.83
N ILE A 95 2.56 14.27 -16.77
CA ILE A 95 3.12 12.91 -16.67
C ILE A 95 3.97 12.68 -15.41
N VAL A 96 4.56 13.76 -14.87
CA VAL A 96 5.32 13.75 -13.62
C VAL A 96 4.42 13.38 -12.43
N TRP A 97 3.22 13.93 -12.34
CA TRP A 97 2.26 13.60 -11.29
C TRP A 97 1.75 12.17 -11.40
N THR A 98 1.45 11.73 -12.62
CA THR A 98 1.09 10.33 -12.89
C THR A 98 2.21 9.38 -12.42
N SER A 99 3.46 9.73 -12.72
CA SER A 99 4.64 8.96 -12.32
C SER A 99 4.82 8.92 -10.80
N LEU A 100 4.59 10.05 -10.11
CA LEU A 100 4.64 10.13 -8.64
C LEU A 100 3.54 9.28 -7.98
N ILE A 101 2.32 9.30 -8.51
CA ILE A 101 1.21 8.47 -8.02
C ILE A 101 1.54 6.99 -8.19
N MET A 102 2.05 6.60 -9.36
CA MET A 102 2.47 5.22 -9.63
C MET A 102 3.62 4.80 -8.71
N ALA A 103 4.63 5.64 -8.53
CA ALA A 103 5.77 5.36 -7.66
C ALA A 103 5.34 5.21 -6.20
N GLY A 104 4.52 6.13 -5.68
CA GLY A 104 4.02 6.05 -4.32
C GLY A 104 3.16 4.81 -4.09
N TRP A 105 2.33 4.42 -5.07
CA TRP A 105 1.57 3.17 -5.02
C TRP A 105 2.49 1.95 -4.91
N VAL A 106 3.45 1.83 -5.83
CA VAL A 106 4.39 0.69 -5.85
C VAL A 106 5.20 0.63 -4.57
N ILE A 107 5.74 1.76 -4.11
CA ILE A 107 6.50 1.84 -2.86
C ILE A 107 5.62 1.40 -1.68
N GLY A 108 4.40 1.93 -1.60
CA GLY A 108 3.46 1.60 -0.51
C GLY A 108 3.12 0.11 -0.46
N VAL A 109 2.77 -0.48 -1.60
CA VAL A 109 2.47 -1.91 -1.70
C VAL A 109 3.69 -2.77 -1.37
N VAL A 110 4.88 -2.42 -1.88
CA VAL A 110 6.12 -3.15 -1.58
C VAL A 110 6.42 -3.11 -0.08
N MET A 111 6.28 -1.95 0.56
CA MET A 111 6.46 -1.81 2.01
C MET A 111 5.53 -2.74 2.79
N GLN A 112 4.25 -2.84 2.40
CA GLN A 112 3.29 -3.75 3.03
C GLN A 112 3.66 -5.23 2.84
N ILE A 113 4.07 -5.63 1.62
CA ILE A 113 4.47 -7.01 1.32
C ILE A 113 5.71 -7.39 2.14
N VAL A 114 6.72 -6.52 2.17
CA VAL A 114 7.97 -6.74 2.92
C VAL A 114 7.69 -6.79 4.42
N ALA A 115 6.87 -5.88 4.95
CA ALA A 115 6.45 -5.91 6.35
C ALA A 115 5.77 -7.22 6.72
N GLY A 116 4.78 -7.66 5.92
CA GLY A 116 4.09 -8.92 6.14
C GLY A 116 5.00 -10.15 6.04
N ALA A 117 5.99 -10.12 5.14
CA ALA A 117 7.00 -11.18 5.04
C ALA A 117 7.91 -11.22 6.29
N ILE A 118 8.43 -10.07 6.73
CA ILE A 118 9.28 -9.96 7.93
C ILE A 118 8.53 -10.45 9.16
N ALA A 119 7.28 -10.02 9.34
CA ALA A 119 6.48 -10.39 10.50
C ALA A 119 6.21 -11.90 10.57
N ARG A 120 6.08 -12.59 9.43
CA ARG A 120 5.89 -14.05 9.37
C ARG A 120 7.17 -14.86 9.57
N MET A 121 8.31 -14.37 9.10
CA MET A 121 9.60 -15.05 9.29
C MET A 121 10.09 -15.01 10.75
N ARG A 122 9.54 -14.11 11.57
CA ARG A 122 9.82 -14.00 13.00
C ARG A 122 8.95 -14.92 13.88
N ARG A 123 8.03 -15.69 13.27
CA ARG A 123 7.15 -16.65 13.93
C ARG A 123 7.74 -18.06 13.85
#